data_AF-M5U1S3-F1
#
_entry.id   AF-M5U1S3-F1
#
_cell.length_a   1.000
_cell.length_b   1.000
_cell.length_c   1.000
_cell.angle_alpha   90.00
_cell.angle_beta   90.00
_cell.angle_gamma   90.00
#
_symmetry.space_group_name_H-M   'P 1'
#
loop_
_entity.id
_entity.type
_entity.pdbx_description
1 polymer ?
#
loop_
_entity_poly.entity_id
_entity_poly.type
_entity_poly.pdbx_seq_one_letter_code
_entity_poly.pdbx_strand_id
1 'polypeptide(L)'
;MNGRKLTAWMNSQAFLGVYEGVQERLRLREAGIDREQPVRKKLERRDPEYPVSKKTPLAWLKSVVSEIDVGQKVFSKKRGHTHPIHLNTNNEIKTHFERLRWGSGSWLKSKWTSDVIASHCSGEETYYFAGSSESYKPYTLVMIDVDCHNYGSLDGALSYLEHLREAHFPNLYFEPSTNGNGGHGYFLLDKEEMSAQGIKPILKEQIQIWLNDVATDFDVELVEVKGLPPELSWGTDQYELKAYKSGVLAKAPRGLLDRFSELRSTTVMTASELRNLPAVQTPKKFAKPNKVSCASAGSVSGHHFTTEHLAGLDEGGKYHAVAQALLSGEDLTTRSRAKVTVLDMAIVLMLGEFFTANMNSDGSMPTARWEGMWRSLCEESHIDRAWDHKRFKLIRDRLSSLGLIEWEDHSYCVGWKKEDGEYVPGRSAKWKLSSELMEQLSSSIDSPVSASSPVSEEEREHPLWEQTFIDWCSSLVVTPDNETIRPTLVFRQPIYLFSPDELTKFVQPAMQFAA
;
A
#
# COMPACT_ATOMS: atom_id res chain seq x y z
N MET A 1 -15.49 34.66 -5.53
CA MET A 1 -15.89 35.86 -6.33
C MET A 1 -16.63 36.82 -5.41
N ASN A 2 -16.49 38.13 -5.57
CA ASN A 2 -17.36 39.09 -4.88
C ASN A 2 -18.78 39.03 -5.48
N GLY A 3 -19.82 39.14 -4.65
CA GLY A 3 -21.21 38.79 -5.01
C GLY A 3 -21.70 39.31 -6.36
N ARG A 4 -21.45 40.60 -6.68
CA ARG A 4 -21.85 41.20 -7.97
C ARG A 4 -21.32 40.46 -9.20
N LYS A 5 -20.12 39.85 -9.13
CA LYS A 5 -19.57 39.03 -10.24
C LYS A 5 -20.22 37.64 -10.33
N LEU A 6 -20.74 37.11 -9.23
CA LEU A 6 -21.48 35.84 -9.22
C LEU A 6 -22.87 36.03 -9.84
N THR A 7 -23.61 37.06 -9.44
CA THR A 7 -24.94 37.37 -10.00
C THR A 7 -24.87 37.65 -11.51
N ALA A 8 -23.87 38.42 -11.97
CA ALA A 8 -23.66 38.68 -13.39
C ALA A 8 -23.32 37.41 -14.20
N TRP A 9 -22.65 36.43 -13.59
CA TRP A 9 -22.37 35.14 -14.23
C TRP A 9 -23.60 34.22 -14.27
N MET A 10 -24.36 34.14 -13.18
CA MET A 10 -25.61 33.38 -13.11
C MET A 10 -26.68 33.91 -14.07
N ASN A 11 -26.71 35.22 -14.30
CA ASN A 11 -27.63 35.85 -15.27
C ASN A 11 -27.09 35.82 -16.72
N SER A 12 -25.96 35.18 -16.99
CA SER A 12 -25.43 35.07 -18.35
C SER A 12 -26.16 34.00 -19.16
N GLN A 13 -26.39 34.26 -20.45
CA GLN A 13 -27.02 33.31 -21.38
C GLN A 13 -26.32 31.94 -21.41
N ALA A 14 -25.00 31.92 -21.22
CA ALA A 14 -24.23 30.67 -21.12
C ALA A 14 -24.52 29.88 -19.84
N PHE A 15 -24.78 30.55 -18.70
CA PHE A 15 -25.23 29.86 -17.49
C PHE A 15 -26.69 29.41 -17.62
N LEU A 16 -27.58 30.28 -18.12
CA LEU A 16 -29.01 30.00 -18.26
C LEU A 16 -29.26 28.80 -19.18
N GLY A 17 -28.66 28.74 -20.37
CA GLY A 17 -28.80 27.59 -21.27
C GLY A 17 -28.26 26.27 -20.70
N VAL A 18 -27.22 26.31 -19.86
CA VAL A 18 -26.75 25.13 -19.11
C VAL A 18 -27.71 24.76 -17.99
N TYR A 19 -28.24 25.74 -17.25
CA TYR A 19 -29.16 25.54 -16.14
C TYR A 19 -30.51 24.98 -16.62
N GLU A 20 -31.11 25.57 -17.65
CA GLU A 20 -32.32 25.07 -18.31
C GLU A 20 -32.12 23.65 -18.85
N GLY A 21 -30.97 23.40 -19.51
CA GLY A 21 -30.61 22.06 -19.95
C GLY A 21 -30.43 21.05 -18.80
N VAL A 22 -30.05 21.47 -17.60
CA VAL A 22 -30.01 20.60 -16.39
C VAL A 22 -31.41 20.40 -15.82
N GLN A 23 -32.21 21.46 -15.68
CA GLN A 23 -33.58 21.40 -15.16
C GLN A 23 -34.49 20.50 -16.01
N GLU A 24 -34.38 20.59 -17.34
CA GLU A 24 -35.15 19.74 -18.26
C GLU A 24 -34.75 18.26 -18.17
N ARG A 25 -33.45 17.97 -17.99
CA ARG A 25 -32.97 16.59 -17.76
C ARG A 25 -33.44 16.04 -16.41
N LEU A 26 -33.56 16.88 -15.38
CA LEU A 26 -34.14 16.48 -14.09
C LEU A 26 -35.63 16.18 -14.23
N ARG A 27 -36.41 17.09 -14.83
CA ARG A 27 -37.85 16.89 -15.09
C ARG A 27 -38.16 15.61 -15.88
N LEU A 28 -37.43 15.35 -16.97
CA LEU A 28 -37.63 14.15 -17.77
C LEU A 28 -37.37 12.87 -16.96
N ARG A 29 -36.33 12.89 -16.10
CA ARG A 29 -36.02 11.77 -15.19
C ARG A 29 -37.08 11.58 -14.10
N GLU A 30 -37.55 12.67 -13.49
CA GLU A 30 -38.62 12.65 -12.49
C GLU A 30 -39.96 12.18 -13.08
N ALA A 31 -40.23 12.49 -14.34
CA ALA A 31 -41.39 12.01 -15.08
C ALA A 31 -41.29 10.53 -15.54
N GLY A 32 -40.19 9.82 -15.22
CA GLY A 32 -39.93 8.46 -15.71
C GLY A 32 -39.68 8.38 -17.22
N ILE A 33 -39.48 9.52 -17.89
CA ILE A 33 -39.17 9.61 -19.32
C ILE A 33 -37.66 9.47 -19.48
N ASP A 34 -37.19 8.23 -19.36
CA ASP A 34 -35.92 7.84 -19.98
C ASP A 34 -36.05 8.08 -21.49
N ARG A 35 -35.55 9.23 -21.96
CA ARG A 35 -35.20 9.39 -23.37
C ARG A 35 -34.30 8.21 -23.72
N GLU A 36 -34.61 7.52 -24.82
CA GLU A 36 -33.67 6.61 -25.46
C GLU A 36 -32.33 7.34 -25.58
N GLN A 37 -31.32 6.93 -24.81
CA GLN A 37 -30.00 7.55 -24.88
C GLN A 37 -29.54 7.44 -26.33
N PRO A 38 -29.23 8.56 -27.02
CA PRO A 38 -29.20 8.63 -28.48
C PRO A 38 -28.34 7.51 -29.03
N VAL A 39 -29.00 6.48 -29.58
CA VAL A 39 -28.55 5.06 -29.53
C VAL A 39 -27.07 5.02 -29.81
N ARG A 40 -26.30 4.81 -28.72
CA ARG A 40 -24.87 5.10 -28.58
C ARG A 40 -24.19 4.84 -29.91
N LYS A 41 -24.05 5.89 -30.76
CA LYS A 41 -23.65 5.71 -32.17
C LYS A 41 -22.44 4.80 -32.13
N LYS A 42 -22.58 3.54 -32.61
CA LYS A 42 -21.50 2.56 -32.57
C LYS A 42 -20.37 3.29 -33.25
N LEU A 43 -19.37 3.71 -32.47
CA LEU A 43 -18.38 4.65 -32.95
C LEU A 43 -17.58 3.83 -33.94
N GLU A 44 -17.96 3.93 -35.22
CA GLU A 44 -17.58 2.98 -36.26
C GLU A 44 -16.10 2.78 -36.12
N ARG A 45 -15.70 1.54 -35.76
CA ARG A 45 -14.38 1.27 -35.20
C ARG A 45 -13.38 1.79 -36.23
N ARG A 46 -12.85 3.00 -35.99
CA ARG A 46 -11.80 3.60 -36.81
C ARG A 46 -10.72 2.55 -36.81
N ASP A 47 -10.45 1.94 -37.96
CA ASP A 47 -9.63 0.73 -38.08
C ASP A 47 -8.45 0.87 -37.14
N PRO A 48 -8.37 0.04 -36.06
CA PRO A 48 -7.73 0.42 -34.81
C PRO A 48 -6.29 0.81 -35.09
N GLU A 49 -6.06 2.12 -35.15
CA GLU A 49 -4.98 2.68 -35.95
C GLU A 49 -3.65 2.37 -35.25
N TYR A 50 -3.09 1.21 -35.62
CA TYR A 50 -2.09 0.44 -34.89
C TYR A 50 -0.98 1.39 -34.41
N PRO A 51 -0.45 1.30 -33.17
CA PRO A 51 0.42 2.35 -32.61
C PRO A 51 1.59 2.75 -33.53
N VAL A 52 2.12 1.79 -34.29
CA VAL A 52 3.14 1.97 -35.34
C VAL A 52 2.74 2.99 -36.43
N SER A 53 1.47 3.38 -36.57
CA SER A 53 0.99 4.48 -37.42
C SER A 53 1.36 5.88 -36.91
N LYS A 54 1.49 6.07 -35.59
CA LYS A 54 1.59 7.39 -34.95
C LYS A 54 2.97 8.01 -35.19
N LYS A 55 3.01 9.05 -36.04
CA LYS A 55 4.27 9.62 -36.55
C LYS A 55 5.12 10.39 -35.52
N THR A 56 4.59 10.76 -34.35
CA THR A 56 5.33 11.55 -33.34
C THR A 56 5.32 10.88 -31.95
N PRO A 57 6.40 11.05 -31.14
CA PRO A 57 6.50 10.48 -29.80
C PRO A 57 5.29 10.76 -28.89
N LEU A 58 4.84 12.01 -28.85
CA LEU A 58 3.71 12.43 -28.02
C LEU A 58 2.38 11.75 -28.44
N ALA A 59 2.15 11.58 -29.75
CA ALA A 59 0.94 10.94 -30.26
C ALA A 59 0.98 9.42 -30.08
N TRP A 60 2.15 8.81 -30.23
CA TRP A 60 2.38 7.40 -29.94
C TRP A 60 2.16 7.10 -28.46
N LEU A 61 2.86 7.81 -27.56
CA LEU A 61 2.80 7.58 -26.11
C LEU A 61 1.35 7.68 -25.61
N LYS A 62 0.62 8.74 -25.98
CA LYS A 62 -0.81 8.90 -25.63
C LYS A 62 -1.70 7.77 -26.12
N SER A 63 -1.37 7.12 -27.22
CA SER A 63 -2.15 5.99 -27.74
C SER A 63 -1.96 4.68 -26.94
N VAL A 64 -0.90 4.58 -26.12
CA VAL A 64 -0.53 3.37 -25.37
C VAL A 64 -0.46 3.57 -23.84
N VAL A 65 -0.62 4.79 -23.32
CA VAL A 65 -0.67 5.06 -21.87
C VAL A 65 -1.97 5.75 -21.44
N SER A 66 -2.22 5.77 -20.13
CA SER A 66 -3.28 6.57 -19.52
C SER A 66 -3.02 8.07 -19.74
N GLU A 67 -4.02 8.78 -20.26
CA GLU A 67 -3.97 10.25 -20.36
C GLU A 67 -4.45 10.96 -19.09
N ILE A 68 -5.06 10.24 -18.16
CA ILE A 68 -5.55 10.78 -16.88
C ILE A 68 -4.60 10.50 -15.71
N ASP A 69 -3.79 9.44 -15.80
CA ASP A 69 -2.94 8.94 -14.72
C ASP A 69 -1.45 9.04 -15.11
N VAL A 70 -0.88 10.20 -14.82
CA VAL A 70 0.50 10.62 -15.12
C VAL A 70 1.21 10.90 -13.81
N GLY A 71 2.49 10.57 -13.70
CA GLY A 71 3.29 10.79 -12.49
C GLY A 71 4.62 11.51 -12.73
N GLN A 72 5.27 11.93 -11.64
CA GLN A 72 6.54 12.66 -11.64
C GLN A 72 7.38 12.28 -10.39
N LYS A 73 8.71 12.26 -10.51
CA LYS A 73 9.65 12.12 -9.39
C LYS A 73 9.68 13.43 -8.59
N VAL A 74 9.26 13.41 -7.33
CA VAL A 74 9.30 14.59 -6.44
C VAL A 74 10.08 14.30 -5.16
N PHE A 75 10.82 15.31 -4.68
CA PHE A 75 11.49 15.25 -3.38
C PHE A 75 10.50 15.41 -2.23
N SER A 76 10.43 14.43 -1.33
CA SER A 76 9.58 14.50 -0.15
C SER A 76 10.38 14.92 1.08
N LYS A 77 10.26 16.19 1.48
CA LYS A 77 10.85 16.70 2.75
C LYS A 77 10.47 15.82 3.96
N LYS A 78 9.30 15.19 3.96
CA LYS A 78 8.85 14.28 5.03
C LYS A 78 9.51 12.89 5.00
N ARG A 79 10.01 12.43 3.85
CA ARG A 79 10.66 11.11 3.71
C ARG A 79 12.18 11.17 3.53
N GLY A 80 12.75 12.35 3.31
CA GLY A 80 14.18 12.54 3.04
C GLY A 80 14.65 12.10 1.65
N HIS A 81 13.77 11.56 0.80
CA HIS A 81 14.12 11.01 -0.51
C HIS A 81 13.18 11.46 -1.63
N THR A 82 13.62 11.23 -2.88
CA THR A 82 12.80 11.41 -4.08
C THR A 82 11.97 10.15 -4.35
N HIS A 83 10.72 10.33 -4.80
CA HIS A 83 9.81 9.22 -5.11
C HIS A 83 8.80 9.63 -6.19
N PRO A 84 8.24 8.69 -6.97
CA PRO A 84 7.14 8.99 -7.88
C PRO A 84 5.87 9.33 -7.11
N ILE A 85 5.13 10.33 -7.58
CA ILE A 85 3.73 10.60 -7.22
C ILE A 85 2.85 10.66 -8.47
N HIS A 86 1.55 10.43 -8.29
CA HIS A 86 0.54 10.73 -9.31
C HIS A 86 0.26 12.24 -9.31
N LEU A 87 0.26 12.86 -10.50
CA LEU A 87 0.11 14.32 -10.66
C LEU A 87 -1.35 14.79 -10.70
N ASN A 88 -2.29 13.92 -11.08
CA ASN A 88 -3.73 14.19 -11.00
C ASN A 88 -4.28 13.40 -9.81
N THR A 89 -4.89 14.08 -8.85
CA THR A 89 -5.48 13.40 -7.67
C THR A 89 -6.77 12.67 -8.03
N ASN A 90 -7.11 11.63 -7.26
CA ASN A 90 -8.36 10.89 -7.41
C ASN A 90 -9.60 11.81 -7.36
N ASN A 91 -9.51 12.94 -6.64
CA ASN A 91 -10.58 13.93 -6.58
C ASN A 91 -10.67 14.76 -7.88
N GLU A 92 -9.53 15.24 -8.40
CA GLU A 92 -9.51 15.96 -9.68
C GLU A 92 -9.98 15.10 -10.85
N ILE A 93 -9.64 13.80 -10.85
CA ILE A 93 -10.14 12.85 -11.86
C ILE A 93 -11.66 12.65 -11.73
N LYS A 94 -12.20 12.50 -10.51
CA LYS A 94 -13.66 12.43 -10.30
C LYS A 94 -14.37 13.71 -10.75
N THR A 95 -13.91 14.88 -10.28
CA THR A 95 -14.47 16.18 -10.68
C THR A 95 -14.31 16.44 -12.18
N HIS A 96 -13.25 15.93 -12.82
CA HIS A 96 -13.06 16.04 -14.26
C HIS A 96 -14.19 15.35 -15.03
N PHE A 97 -14.49 14.08 -14.72
CA PHE A 97 -15.56 13.32 -15.37
C PHE A 97 -16.97 13.75 -14.93
N GLU A 98 -17.16 14.17 -13.68
CA GLU A 98 -18.41 14.77 -13.22
C GLU A 98 -18.77 16.03 -14.02
N ARG A 99 -17.81 16.92 -14.29
CA ARG A 99 -18.04 18.07 -15.18
C ARG A 99 -18.45 17.64 -16.59
N LEU A 100 -17.82 16.61 -17.15
CA LEU A 100 -18.18 16.07 -18.46
C LEU A 100 -19.60 15.47 -18.47
N ARG A 101 -20.03 14.78 -17.40
CA ARG A 101 -21.41 14.28 -17.22
C ARG A 101 -22.44 15.41 -17.30
N TRP A 102 -22.14 16.55 -16.68
CA TRP A 102 -22.99 17.75 -16.73
C TRP A 102 -22.86 18.56 -18.04
N GLY A 103 -22.07 18.09 -19.02
CA GLY A 103 -21.84 18.78 -20.29
C GLY A 103 -20.88 19.98 -20.19
N SER A 104 -20.22 20.16 -19.05
CA SER A 104 -19.25 21.23 -18.83
C SER A 104 -17.86 20.82 -19.35
N GLY A 105 -17.28 21.65 -20.22
CA GLY A 105 -15.90 21.51 -20.68
C GLY A 105 -14.94 21.36 -19.50
N SER A 106 -14.03 20.39 -19.58
CA SER A 106 -13.26 19.89 -18.45
C SER A 106 -11.90 19.41 -18.91
N TRP A 107 -10.85 19.73 -18.15
CA TRP A 107 -9.46 19.36 -18.45
C TRP A 107 -8.75 19.01 -17.15
N LEU A 108 -7.91 17.98 -17.16
CA LEU A 108 -6.95 17.73 -16.09
C LEU A 108 -5.78 18.72 -16.20
N LYS A 109 -5.21 19.09 -15.06
CA LYS A 109 -4.06 20.02 -14.99
C LYS A 109 -2.83 19.41 -15.63
N SER A 110 -2.54 18.16 -15.23
CA SER A 110 -1.33 17.45 -15.61
C SER A 110 -1.65 16.46 -16.72
N LYS A 111 -0.90 16.53 -17.81
CA LYS A 111 -1.12 15.77 -19.05
C LYS A 111 0.17 15.72 -19.85
N TRP A 112 0.31 14.73 -20.72
CA TRP A 112 1.43 14.67 -21.66
C TRP A 112 1.40 15.86 -22.64
N THR A 113 2.48 16.65 -22.66
CA THR A 113 2.80 17.69 -23.66
C THR A 113 4.16 17.41 -24.28
N SER A 114 4.54 18.16 -25.32
CA SER A 114 5.87 18.08 -25.92
C SER A 114 6.96 18.44 -24.91
N ASP A 115 6.70 19.45 -24.08
CA ASP A 115 7.64 20.01 -23.10
C ASP A 115 7.89 19.01 -21.94
N VAL A 116 6.82 18.34 -21.48
CA VAL A 116 6.91 17.22 -20.52
C VAL A 116 7.77 16.07 -21.07
N ILE A 117 7.64 15.74 -22.35
CA ILE A 117 8.49 14.70 -22.97
C ILE A 117 9.93 15.22 -23.16
N ALA A 118 10.12 16.48 -23.56
CA ALA A 118 11.46 17.06 -23.75
C ALA A 118 12.25 17.10 -22.43
N SER A 119 11.68 17.65 -21.35
CA SER A 119 12.29 17.74 -20.02
C SER A 119 12.49 16.35 -19.38
N HIS A 120 11.68 15.35 -19.77
CA HIS A 120 11.95 13.95 -19.44
C HIS A 120 13.12 13.35 -20.21
N CYS A 121 13.25 13.63 -21.52
CA CYS A 121 14.32 13.03 -22.33
C CYS A 121 15.68 13.71 -22.09
N SER A 122 15.71 15.00 -21.75
CA SER A 122 16.93 15.70 -21.32
C SER A 122 17.39 15.34 -19.91
N GLY A 123 16.53 14.71 -19.10
CA GLY A 123 16.84 14.26 -17.74
C GLY A 123 16.61 15.31 -16.64
N GLU A 124 16.22 16.55 -16.99
CA GLU A 124 15.86 17.63 -16.06
C GLU A 124 14.81 17.17 -15.03
N GLU A 125 13.73 16.58 -15.52
CA GLU A 125 12.67 15.99 -14.73
C GLU A 125 12.56 14.48 -15.00
N THR A 126 11.75 13.77 -14.23
CA THR A 126 11.52 12.33 -14.43
C THR A 126 10.03 12.04 -14.32
N TYR A 127 9.42 11.75 -15.47
CA TYR A 127 8.00 11.46 -15.60
C TYR A 127 7.72 9.96 -15.63
N TYR A 128 6.48 9.63 -15.25
CA TYR A 128 5.98 8.28 -15.10
C TYR A 128 4.60 8.16 -15.76
N PHE A 129 4.29 6.96 -16.25
CA PHE A 129 2.99 6.63 -16.82
C PHE A 129 2.34 5.48 -16.04
N ALA A 130 1.01 5.49 -15.99
CA ALA A 130 0.22 4.26 -15.82
C ALA A 130 -0.27 3.78 -17.20
N GLY A 131 -0.45 2.46 -17.35
CA GLY A 131 -0.92 1.85 -18.60
C GLY A 131 -2.30 2.31 -19.01
N SER A 132 -2.68 2.08 -20.27
CA SER A 132 -4.01 2.45 -20.77
C SER A 132 -5.10 1.52 -20.23
N SER A 133 -6.03 2.13 -19.48
CA SER A 133 -7.29 1.52 -19.01
C SER A 133 -8.43 1.59 -20.04
N GLU A 134 -8.30 2.45 -21.04
CA GLU A 134 -9.37 2.85 -21.94
C GLU A 134 -9.66 1.79 -23.01
N SER A 135 -10.93 1.42 -23.20
CA SER A 135 -11.33 0.35 -24.14
C SER A 135 -11.20 0.71 -25.62
N TYR A 136 -11.04 2.00 -25.96
CA TYR A 136 -10.78 2.45 -27.34
C TYR A 136 -9.29 2.47 -27.71
N LYS A 137 -8.40 2.24 -26.73
CA LYS A 137 -6.96 2.02 -26.95
C LYS A 137 -6.73 0.51 -26.82
N PRO A 138 -6.53 -0.26 -27.90
CA PRO A 138 -6.34 -1.71 -27.78
C PRO A 138 -5.04 -2.07 -27.05
N TYR A 139 -4.00 -1.25 -27.18
CA TYR A 139 -2.69 -1.50 -26.57
C TYR A 139 -2.51 -0.78 -25.22
N THR A 140 -1.64 -1.33 -24.37
CA THR A 140 -1.02 -0.62 -23.25
C THR A 140 0.48 -0.84 -23.24
N LEU A 141 1.26 0.21 -22.99
CA LEU A 141 2.68 0.10 -22.69
C LEU A 141 2.84 -0.56 -21.31
N VAL A 142 3.82 -1.46 -21.19
CA VAL A 142 4.20 -2.17 -19.97
C VAL A 142 5.72 -2.04 -19.80
N MET A 143 6.18 -1.93 -18.56
CA MET A 143 7.61 -1.82 -18.22
C MET A 143 8.04 -3.02 -17.39
N ILE A 144 9.17 -3.63 -17.78
CA ILE A 144 9.91 -4.62 -17.00
C ILE A 144 11.02 -3.84 -16.28
N ASP A 145 10.89 -3.61 -14.98
CA ASP A 145 11.90 -2.95 -14.16
C ASP A 145 12.85 -4.01 -13.58
N VAL A 146 14.14 -3.90 -13.88
CA VAL A 146 15.17 -4.84 -13.42
C VAL A 146 16.02 -4.11 -12.38
N ASP A 147 15.72 -4.38 -11.12
CA ASP A 147 16.38 -3.76 -9.96
C ASP A 147 17.66 -4.55 -9.61
N CYS A 148 18.71 -3.81 -9.23
CA CYS A 148 20.03 -4.30 -8.78
C CYS A 148 20.56 -3.32 -7.71
N HIS A 149 19.90 -3.27 -6.55
CA HIS A 149 20.16 -2.29 -5.50
C HIS A 149 21.05 -2.82 -4.38
N ASN A 150 20.87 -4.08 -3.98
CA ASN A 150 21.63 -4.75 -2.92
C ASN A 150 22.61 -5.79 -3.47
N TYR A 151 22.31 -6.36 -4.64
CA TYR A 151 23.20 -7.23 -5.44
C TYR A 151 22.81 -7.13 -6.93
N GLY A 152 23.53 -7.83 -7.80
CA GLY A 152 23.41 -7.70 -9.25
C GLY A 152 24.25 -6.58 -9.85
N SER A 153 24.42 -6.61 -11.16
CA SER A 153 25.23 -5.65 -11.93
C SER A 153 24.49 -5.12 -13.15
N LEU A 154 24.95 -3.98 -13.67
CA LEU A 154 24.38 -3.39 -14.89
C LEU A 154 24.53 -4.33 -16.08
N ASP A 155 25.68 -5.01 -16.21
CA ASP A 155 25.92 -5.97 -17.27
C ASP A 155 25.02 -7.21 -17.11
N GLY A 156 24.75 -7.65 -15.88
CA GLY A 156 23.74 -8.69 -15.58
C GLY A 156 22.32 -8.27 -15.97
N ALA A 157 21.89 -7.06 -15.57
CA ALA A 157 20.58 -6.52 -15.91
C ALA A 157 20.36 -6.32 -17.41
N LEU A 158 21.39 -5.85 -18.13
CA LEU A 158 21.35 -5.70 -19.58
C LEU A 158 21.42 -7.05 -20.31
N SER A 159 22.23 -8.00 -19.84
CA SER A 159 22.28 -9.37 -20.40
C SER A 159 20.96 -10.11 -20.23
N TYR A 160 20.27 -9.91 -19.11
CA TYR A 160 18.92 -10.43 -18.89
C TYR A 160 17.89 -9.82 -19.85
N LEU A 161 17.91 -8.50 -20.04
CA LEU A 161 17.03 -7.81 -20.99
C LEU A 161 17.33 -8.17 -22.45
N GLU A 162 18.59 -8.45 -22.79
CA GLU A 162 19.01 -8.99 -24.09
C GLU A 162 18.50 -10.43 -24.28
N HIS A 163 18.67 -11.31 -23.29
CA HIS A 163 18.14 -12.68 -23.35
C HIS A 163 16.60 -12.68 -23.54
N LEU A 164 15.88 -11.82 -22.81
CA LEU A 164 14.45 -11.63 -23.05
C LEU A 164 14.16 -11.19 -24.49
N ARG A 165 14.97 -10.28 -25.06
CA ARG A 165 14.82 -9.79 -26.44
C ARG A 165 15.03 -10.88 -27.49
N GLU A 166 16.00 -11.75 -27.28
CA GLU A 166 16.34 -12.84 -28.20
C GLU A 166 15.35 -14.02 -28.12
N ALA A 167 14.97 -14.44 -26.89
CA ALA A 167 14.24 -15.68 -26.66
C ALA A 167 12.71 -15.53 -26.61
N HIS A 168 12.19 -14.37 -26.17
CA HIS A 168 10.79 -14.26 -25.73
C HIS A 168 10.05 -12.99 -26.20
N PHE A 169 10.76 -11.88 -26.36
CA PHE A 169 10.20 -10.57 -26.71
C PHE A 169 10.95 -9.99 -27.93
N PRO A 170 10.69 -10.48 -29.16
CA PRO A 170 11.41 -10.04 -30.35
C PRO A 170 11.27 -8.52 -30.54
N ASN A 171 12.42 -7.84 -30.70
CA ASN A 171 12.56 -6.39 -30.74
C ASN A 171 12.23 -5.63 -29.43
N LEU A 172 12.34 -6.26 -28.25
CA LEU A 172 12.18 -5.58 -26.96
C LEU A 172 13.07 -4.33 -26.86
N TYR A 173 12.46 -3.15 -26.82
CA TYR A 173 13.16 -1.91 -26.50
C TYR A 173 13.57 -1.92 -25.03
N PHE A 174 14.85 -1.66 -24.74
CA PHE A 174 15.33 -1.47 -23.37
C PHE A 174 16.41 -0.37 -23.24
N GLU A 175 16.59 0.12 -22.01
CA GLU A 175 17.56 1.17 -21.65
C GLU A 175 18.06 1.01 -20.20
N PRO A 176 19.29 1.46 -19.88
CA PRO A 176 19.81 1.47 -18.50
C PRO A 176 18.96 2.30 -17.52
N SER A 177 18.99 1.91 -16.25
CA SER A 177 18.33 2.63 -15.16
C SER A 177 19.04 3.94 -14.83
N THR A 178 18.31 5.06 -14.86
CA THR A 178 18.89 6.41 -14.74
C THR A 178 19.50 6.76 -13.36
N ASN A 179 19.62 5.81 -12.42
CA ASN A 179 20.14 6.08 -11.06
C ASN A 179 20.96 4.91 -10.47
N GLY A 180 21.34 3.87 -11.24
CA GLY A 180 22.06 2.72 -10.68
C GLY A 180 22.17 1.53 -11.64
N ASN A 181 22.54 0.37 -11.10
CA ASN A 181 22.95 -0.84 -11.83
C ASN A 181 21.81 -1.62 -12.50
N GLY A 182 20.63 -1.02 -12.69
CA GLY A 182 19.45 -1.70 -13.22
C GLY A 182 19.19 -1.41 -14.70
N GLY A 183 18.12 -1.96 -15.24
CA GLY A 183 17.62 -1.65 -16.58
C GLY A 183 16.09 -1.62 -16.63
N HIS A 184 15.52 -1.02 -17.68
CA HIS A 184 14.10 -1.18 -17.97
C HIS A 184 13.87 -1.62 -19.41
N GLY A 185 13.12 -2.72 -19.57
CA GLY A 185 12.54 -3.15 -20.85
C GLY A 185 11.11 -2.64 -21.00
N TYR A 186 10.66 -2.40 -22.24
CA TYR A 186 9.33 -1.87 -22.53
C TYR A 186 8.68 -2.61 -23.70
N PHE A 187 7.49 -3.18 -23.50
CA PHE A 187 6.72 -3.84 -24.54
C PHE A 187 5.27 -3.33 -24.58
N LEU A 188 4.58 -3.56 -25.69
CA LEU A 188 3.16 -3.27 -25.84
C LEU A 188 2.34 -4.53 -25.57
N LEU A 189 1.40 -4.46 -24.64
CA LEU A 189 0.37 -5.47 -24.43
C LEU A 189 -0.86 -5.15 -25.29
N ASP A 190 -1.22 -6.01 -26.24
CA ASP A 190 -2.58 -6.04 -26.80
C ASP A 190 -3.55 -6.58 -25.76
N LYS A 191 -4.52 -5.76 -25.39
CA LYS A 191 -5.43 -6.07 -24.28
C LYS A 191 -6.52 -7.07 -24.66
N GLU A 192 -6.70 -7.44 -25.93
CA GLU A 192 -7.76 -8.37 -26.37
C GLU A 192 -9.16 -7.97 -25.82
N GLU A 193 -9.46 -6.66 -25.86
CA GLU A 193 -10.65 -6.02 -25.28
C GLU A 193 -10.83 -6.14 -23.74
N MET A 194 -9.87 -6.73 -23.03
CA MET A 194 -9.92 -6.91 -21.57
C MET A 194 -9.84 -5.60 -20.77
N SER A 195 -10.48 -5.59 -19.60
CA SER A 195 -10.42 -4.47 -18.67
C SER A 195 -9.14 -4.45 -17.83
N ALA A 196 -8.88 -3.32 -17.17
CA ALA A 196 -7.80 -3.17 -16.19
C ALA A 196 -7.87 -4.19 -15.04
N GLN A 197 -9.04 -4.72 -14.68
CA GLN A 197 -9.14 -5.81 -13.69
C GLN A 197 -8.64 -7.15 -14.26
N GLY A 198 -8.93 -7.46 -15.53
CA GLY A 198 -8.50 -8.73 -16.14
C GLY A 198 -7.00 -8.78 -16.48
N ILE A 199 -6.41 -7.63 -16.80
CA ILE A 199 -5.00 -7.52 -17.21
C ILE A 199 -4.04 -7.62 -16.02
N LYS A 200 -4.42 -7.12 -14.83
CA LYS A 200 -3.52 -7.05 -13.68
C LYS A 200 -3.06 -8.42 -13.15
N PRO A 201 -3.92 -9.45 -13.04
CA PRO A 201 -3.49 -10.81 -12.71
C PRO A 201 -2.48 -11.36 -13.72
N ILE A 202 -2.71 -11.21 -15.03
CA ILE A 202 -1.74 -11.65 -16.05
C ILE A 202 -0.38 -10.98 -15.81
N LEU A 203 -0.35 -9.65 -15.65
CA LEU A 203 0.91 -8.92 -15.49
C LEU A 203 1.63 -9.17 -14.15
N LYS A 204 0.93 -9.37 -13.03
CA LYS A 204 1.53 -9.52 -11.69
C LYS A 204 1.62 -10.95 -11.17
N GLU A 205 0.63 -11.78 -11.46
CA GLU A 205 0.50 -13.14 -10.90
C GLU A 205 1.02 -14.21 -11.88
N GLN A 206 1.17 -13.88 -13.17
CA GLN A 206 1.78 -14.76 -14.17
C GLN A 206 3.10 -14.20 -14.70
N ILE A 207 3.08 -13.06 -15.40
CA ILE A 207 4.27 -12.52 -16.09
C ILE A 207 5.37 -12.10 -15.13
N GLN A 208 5.07 -11.41 -14.03
CA GLN A 208 6.13 -11.09 -13.07
C GLN A 208 6.72 -12.35 -12.43
N ILE A 209 5.94 -13.40 -12.17
CA ILE A 209 6.48 -14.65 -11.61
C ILE A 209 7.42 -15.33 -12.64
N TRP A 210 6.98 -15.44 -13.89
CA TRP A 210 7.79 -16.01 -14.98
C TRP A 210 9.06 -15.20 -15.28
N LEU A 211 9.00 -13.87 -15.24
CA LEU A 211 10.20 -13.03 -15.36
C LEU A 211 11.20 -13.26 -14.21
N ASN A 212 10.73 -13.47 -12.97
CA ASN A 212 11.65 -13.78 -11.86
C ASN A 212 12.18 -15.23 -11.88
N ASP A 213 11.52 -16.13 -12.63
CA ASP A 213 11.99 -17.50 -12.87
C ASP A 213 13.15 -17.51 -13.89
N VAL A 214 12.95 -16.85 -15.05
CA VAL A 214 14.00 -16.67 -16.08
C VAL A 214 15.18 -15.86 -15.53
N ALA A 215 14.94 -14.92 -14.60
CA ALA A 215 16.00 -14.13 -13.98
C ALA A 215 16.94 -14.92 -13.04
N THR A 216 16.63 -16.17 -12.66
CA THR A 216 17.46 -16.92 -11.70
C THR A 216 18.86 -17.27 -12.21
N ASP A 217 19.05 -17.32 -13.53
CA ASP A 217 20.34 -17.58 -14.18
C ASP A 217 21.16 -16.30 -14.45
N PHE A 218 20.71 -15.13 -13.95
CA PHE A 218 21.31 -13.82 -14.23
C PHE A 218 21.73 -13.08 -12.95
N ASP A 219 22.73 -12.21 -13.07
CA ASP A 219 23.25 -11.37 -11.97
C ASP A 219 22.35 -10.13 -11.74
N VAL A 220 21.12 -10.38 -11.25
CA VAL A 220 20.08 -9.37 -10.97
C VAL A 220 19.40 -9.61 -9.62
N GLU A 221 18.88 -8.56 -8.98
CA GLU A 221 18.21 -8.69 -7.67
C GLU A 221 16.73 -9.05 -7.79
N LEU A 222 15.96 -8.30 -8.60
CA LEU A 222 14.51 -8.45 -8.69
C LEU A 222 13.99 -7.93 -10.02
N VAL A 223 12.97 -8.59 -10.58
CA VAL A 223 12.24 -8.11 -11.75
C VAL A 223 10.80 -7.73 -11.37
N GLU A 224 10.39 -6.48 -11.59
CA GLU A 224 9.03 -6.03 -11.31
C GLU A 224 8.31 -5.49 -12.56
N VAL A 225 7.10 -6.00 -12.83
CA VAL A 225 6.25 -5.48 -13.91
C VAL A 225 5.52 -4.20 -13.45
N LYS A 226 5.83 -3.07 -14.07
CA LYS A 226 5.27 -1.73 -13.78
C LYS A 226 4.50 -1.20 -15.00
N GLY A 227 3.78 -0.09 -14.81
CA GLY A 227 2.90 0.46 -15.84
C GLY A 227 1.50 -0.16 -15.85
N LEU A 228 1.05 -0.76 -14.75
CA LEU A 228 -0.32 -1.33 -14.67
C LEU A 228 -1.37 -0.22 -14.87
N PRO A 229 -2.47 -0.45 -15.61
CA PRO A 229 -3.49 0.57 -15.87
C PRO A 229 -4.29 0.96 -14.62
N PRO A 230 -4.89 2.16 -14.55
CA PRO A 230 -5.84 2.50 -13.49
C PRO A 230 -7.14 1.68 -13.60
N GLU A 231 -7.80 1.47 -12.46
CA GLU A 231 -9.12 0.84 -12.38
C GLU A 231 -10.21 1.92 -12.32
N LEU A 232 -11.13 1.88 -13.28
CA LEU A 232 -12.29 2.77 -13.36
C LEU A 232 -13.57 1.94 -13.26
N SER A 233 -14.42 2.28 -12.28
CA SER A 233 -15.77 1.73 -12.15
C SER A 233 -16.75 2.78 -12.66
N TRP A 234 -17.36 2.49 -13.80
CA TRP A 234 -18.35 3.35 -14.43
C TRP A 234 -19.78 3.02 -13.94
N GLY A 235 -20.63 4.03 -14.00
CA GLY A 235 -22.06 3.89 -13.77
C GLY A 235 -22.88 3.66 -15.04
N THR A 236 -24.19 3.94 -14.94
CA THR A 236 -25.12 3.84 -16.08
C THR A 236 -25.03 5.07 -16.98
N ASP A 237 -24.74 6.23 -16.39
CA ASP A 237 -24.81 7.51 -17.08
C ASP A 237 -23.46 7.86 -17.72
N GLN A 238 -23.50 8.61 -18.83
CA GLN A 238 -22.28 9.02 -19.53
C GLN A 238 -21.35 9.84 -18.60
N TYR A 239 -20.09 9.41 -18.50
CA TYR A 239 -19.07 9.95 -17.58
C TYR A 239 -19.36 9.80 -16.08
N GLU A 240 -20.31 8.96 -15.66
CA GLU A 240 -20.49 8.62 -14.23
C GLU A 240 -19.33 7.73 -13.72
N LEU A 241 -18.27 8.34 -13.19
CA LEU A 241 -17.15 7.61 -12.58
C LEU A 241 -17.40 7.33 -11.09
N LYS A 242 -18.00 6.17 -10.79
CA LYS A 242 -18.33 5.74 -9.42
C LYS A 242 -17.08 5.55 -8.55
N ALA A 243 -16.09 4.83 -9.07
CA ALA A 243 -14.81 4.62 -8.37
C ALA A 243 -13.61 4.76 -9.31
N TYR A 244 -12.50 5.23 -8.74
CA TYR A 244 -11.20 5.39 -9.39
C TYR A 244 -10.11 4.93 -8.43
N LYS A 245 -9.18 4.12 -8.94
CA LYS A 245 -7.97 3.65 -8.25
C LYS A 245 -6.84 3.70 -9.27
N SER A 246 -5.77 4.44 -8.94
CA SER A 246 -4.65 4.65 -9.85
C SER A 246 -3.96 3.35 -10.29
N GLY A 247 -3.24 3.43 -11.40
CA GLY A 247 -2.36 2.37 -11.88
C GLY A 247 -1.07 2.26 -11.07
N VAL A 248 -0.13 1.44 -11.55
CA VAL A 248 1.24 1.38 -11.01
C VAL A 248 2.13 2.15 -11.96
N LEU A 249 2.78 3.20 -11.44
CA LEU A 249 3.64 4.08 -12.22
C LEU A 249 4.91 3.36 -12.71
N ALA A 250 5.05 3.22 -14.02
CA ALA A 250 6.32 2.95 -14.70
C ALA A 250 7.02 4.27 -15.05
N LYS A 251 8.35 4.28 -15.10
CA LYS A 251 9.12 5.42 -15.63
C LYS A 251 8.84 5.52 -17.13
N ALA A 252 8.69 6.71 -17.70
CA ALA A 252 8.65 6.82 -19.16
C ALA A 252 10.03 6.48 -19.76
N PRO A 253 10.13 5.89 -20.97
CA PRO A 253 11.40 5.69 -21.64
C PRO A 253 12.15 7.02 -21.82
N ARG A 254 13.45 7.06 -21.51
CA ARG A 254 14.30 8.22 -21.83
C ARG A 254 14.53 8.33 -23.33
N GLY A 255 14.63 7.20 -24.04
CA GLY A 255 14.85 7.15 -25.50
C GLY A 255 13.65 7.57 -26.37
N LEU A 256 12.71 8.36 -25.82
CA LEU A 256 11.43 8.70 -26.44
C LEU A 256 11.56 9.66 -27.65
N LEU A 257 12.70 10.33 -27.83
CA LEU A 257 12.92 11.31 -28.91
C LEU A 257 13.98 10.86 -29.93
N ASP A 258 15.07 10.25 -29.45
CA ASP A 258 16.24 9.80 -30.21
C ASP A 258 16.11 8.34 -30.69
N ARG A 259 15.67 7.42 -29.81
CA ARG A 259 15.41 6.00 -30.14
C ARG A 259 13.92 5.73 -30.43
N PHE A 260 13.15 6.75 -30.80
CA PHE A 260 11.69 6.65 -30.98
C PHE A 260 11.27 5.58 -32.00
N SER A 261 12.03 5.37 -33.08
CA SER A 261 11.74 4.33 -34.07
C SER A 261 11.75 2.93 -33.46
N GLU A 262 12.80 2.62 -32.69
CA GLU A 262 13.01 1.35 -31.99
C GLU A 262 11.92 1.10 -30.94
N LEU A 263 11.67 2.11 -30.08
CA LEU A 263 10.60 2.05 -29.06
C LEU A 263 9.21 1.88 -29.69
N ARG A 264 8.94 2.52 -30.82
CA ARG A 264 7.66 2.41 -31.55
C ARG A 264 7.50 1.05 -32.26
N SER A 265 8.60 0.37 -32.59
CA SER A 265 8.64 -0.99 -33.12
C SER A 265 8.92 -2.05 -32.05
N THR A 266 8.80 -1.72 -30.76
CA THR A 266 9.01 -2.69 -29.68
C THR A 266 8.00 -3.85 -29.76
N THR A 267 8.33 -4.97 -29.12
CA THR A 267 7.50 -6.17 -29.06
C THR A 267 6.05 -5.86 -28.72
N VAL A 268 5.14 -6.47 -29.48
CA VAL A 268 3.71 -6.52 -29.17
C VAL A 268 3.40 -7.95 -28.71
N MET A 269 2.80 -8.09 -27.53
CA MET A 269 2.36 -9.37 -26.96
C MET A 269 0.85 -9.30 -26.70
N THR A 270 0.08 -10.31 -27.07
CA THR A 270 -1.33 -10.43 -26.67
C THR A 270 -1.49 -10.91 -25.24
N ALA A 271 -2.61 -10.58 -24.60
CA ALA A 271 -2.95 -11.13 -23.28
C ALA A 271 -3.03 -12.67 -23.29
N SER A 272 -3.33 -13.31 -24.43
CA SER A 272 -3.33 -14.76 -24.59
C SER A 272 -1.94 -15.37 -24.80
N GLU A 273 -1.02 -14.73 -25.55
CA GLU A 273 0.38 -15.16 -25.60
C GLU A 273 1.03 -15.08 -24.21
N LEU A 274 0.78 -14.00 -23.46
CA LEU A 274 1.24 -13.85 -22.08
C LEU A 274 0.68 -14.95 -21.14
N ARG A 275 -0.53 -15.47 -21.40
CA ARG A 275 -1.08 -16.63 -20.67
C ARG A 275 -0.43 -17.96 -21.07
N ASN A 276 0.10 -18.06 -22.28
CA ASN A 276 0.66 -19.28 -22.86
C ASN A 276 2.18 -19.40 -22.69
N LEU A 277 2.84 -18.41 -22.08
CA LEU A 277 4.23 -18.55 -21.65
C LEU A 277 4.40 -19.75 -20.70
N PRO A 278 5.58 -20.40 -20.68
CA PRO A 278 5.82 -21.60 -19.88
C PRO A 278 5.34 -21.44 -18.45
N ALA A 279 4.46 -22.36 -18.02
CA ALA A 279 3.97 -22.37 -16.66
C ALA A 279 5.13 -22.65 -15.71
N VAL A 280 5.62 -21.60 -15.04
CA VAL A 280 6.58 -21.71 -13.94
C VAL A 280 6.06 -22.76 -12.98
N GLN A 281 6.87 -23.78 -12.72
CA GLN A 281 6.65 -24.63 -11.56
C GLN A 281 6.95 -23.78 -10.32
N THR A 282 5.98 -22.95 -9.91
CA THR A 282 6.05 -22.16 -8.68
C THR A 282 6.41 -23.15 -7.58
N PRO A 283 7.63 -23.08 -7.02
CA PRO A 283 8.17 -24.22 -6.27
C PRO A 283 7.28 -24.44 -5.06
N LYS A 284 6.48 -25.53 -5.10
CA LYS A 284 5.45 -25.90 -4.11
C LYS A 284 5.96 -25.56 -2.72
N LYS A 285 5.55 -24.41 -2.14
CA LYS A 285 6.31 -23.66 -1.12
C LYS A 285 7.11 -24.57 -0.19
N PHE A 286 8.32 -24.94 -0.62
CA PHE A 286 9.18 -25.80 0.17
C PHE A 286 9.63 -24.90 1.31
N ALA A 287 9.26 -25.26 2.55
CA ALA A 287 9.66 -24.53 3.75
C ALA A 287 11.17 -24.30 3.65
N LYS A 288 11.57 -23.03 3.51
CA LYS A 288 12.91 -22.70 3.01
C LYS A 288 13.94 -23.36 3.93
N PRO A 289 14.85 -24.21 3.42
CA PRO A 289 15.86 -24.82 4.27
C PRO A 289 16.64 -23.68 4.94
N ASN A 290 16.57 -23.64 6.27
CA ASN A 290 16.98 -22.47 7.04
C ASN A 290 18.43 -22.10 6.70
N LYS A 291 18.62 -20.92 6.08
CA LYS A 291 19.95 -20.32 5.97
C LYS A 291 20.43 -20.05 7.39
N VAL A 292 21.39 -20.85 7.86
CA VAL A 292 22.03 -20.68 9.17
C VAL A 292 22.91 -19.44 9.12
N SER A 293 22.29 -18.27 9.28
CA SER A 293 22.99 -17.00 9.50
C SER A 293 23.69 -17.05 10.86
N CYS A 294 24.97 -16.65 10.90
CA CYS A 294 25.76 -16.63 12.14
C CYS A 294 25.03 -15.88 13.26
N ALA A 295 25.07 -16.45 14.47
CA ALA A 295 24.25 -15.98 15.58
C ALA A 295 24.72 -14.63 16.15
N SER A 296 23.81 -13.65 16.19
CA SER A 296 23.88 -12.52 17.12
C SER A 296 22.46 -12.04 17.47
N ALA A 297 22.15 -12.00 18.76
CA ALA A 297 20.93 -11.44 19.37
C ALA A 297 19.55 -12.05 18.95
N GLY A 298 19.08 -13.02 19.74
CA GLY A 298 17.64 -13.29 19.94
C GLY A 298 16.90 -14.05 18.83
N SER A 299 16.76 -15.37 18.98
CA SER A 299 15.88 -16.17 18.12
C SER A 299 14.40 -15.86 18.41
N VAL A 300 13.74 -15.21 17.45
CA VAL A 300 12.29 -14.97 17.45
C VAL A 300 11.67 -16.07 16.58
N SER A 301 11.25 -17.16 17.23
CA SER A 301 10.67 -18.36 16.63
C SER A 301 9.37 -18.74 17.33
N GLY A 302 8.37 -19.26 16.61
CA GLY A 302 7.06 -19.61 17.20
C GLY A 302 7.12 -20.73 18.23
N HIS A 303 8.21 -21.50 18.25
CA HIS A 303 8.47 -22.61 19.17
C HIS A 303 8.57 -22.24 20.67
N HIS A 304 8.40 -20.96 21.05
CA HIS A 304 8.34 -20.53 22.46
C HIS A 304 6.97 -20.76 23.12
N PHE A 305 5.93 -21.09 22.35
CA PHE A 305 4.57 -21.31 22.86
C PHE A 305 4.25 -22.80 22.98
N THR A 306 3.74 -23.23 24.13
CA THR A 306 3.31 -24.64 24.33
C THR A 306 1.98 -24.91 23.64
N THR A 307 1.61 -26.19 23.53
CA THR A 307 0.29 -26.59 23.02
C THR A 307 -0.86 -25.97 23.85
N GLU A 308 -0.68 -25.77 25.16
CA GLU A 308 -1.70 -25.09 25.99
C GLU A 308 -1.85 -23.60 25.66
N HIS A 309 -0.76 -22.91 25.30
CA HIS A 309 -0.83 -21.52 24.86
C HIS A 309 -1.61 -21.40 23.54
N LEU A 310 -1.34 -22.30 22.59
CA LEU A 310 -2.01 -22.31 21.29
C LEU A 310 -3.49 -22.71 21.42
N ALA A 311 -3.81 -23.74 22.19
CA ALA A 311 -5.20 -24.12 22.51
C ALA A 311 -5.95 -23.00 23.27
N GLY A 312 -5.22 -22.12 23.97
CA GLY A 312 -5.79 -20.91 24.56
C GLY A 312 -6.34 -19.90 23.55
N LEU A 313 -6.00 -20.00 22.26
CA LEU A 313 -6.51 -19.14 21.18
C LEU A 313 -7.81 -19.66 20.53
N ASP A 314 -8.10 -20.95 20.69
CA ASP A 314 -9.31 -21.59 20.14
C ASP A 314 -10.58 -21.12 20.85
N GLU A 315 -11.75 -21.39 20.27
CA GLU A 315 -13.04 -21.02 20.85
C GLU A 315 -13.25 -21.71 22.22
N GLY A 316 -13.47 -20.92 23.26
CA GLY A 316 -13.50 -21.38 24.66
C GLY A 316 -12.12 -21.46 25.35
N GLY A 317 -11.02 -21.25 24.62
CA GLY A 317 -9.66 -21.18 25.18
C GLY A 317 -9.42 -19.90 26.01
N LYS A 318 -8.45 -19.95 26.95
CA LYS A 318 -8.23 -18.87 27.93
C LYS A 318 -8.08 -17.47 27.32
N TYR A 319 -7.27 -17.32 26.26
CA TYR A 319 -7.06 -16.03 25.61
C TYR A 319 -8.27 -15.59 24.78
N HIS A 320 -8.98 -16.54 24.17
CA HIS A 320 -10.21 -16.26 23.43
C HIS A 320 -11.29 -15.68 24.33
N ALA A 321 -11.54 -16.31 25.49
CA ALA A 321 -12.57 -15.86 26.41
C ALA A 321 -12.23 -14.50 27.06
N VAL A 322 -10.97 -14.31 27.50
CA VAL A 322 -10.47 -13.00 27.95
C VAL A 322 -10.65 -11.94 26.86
N ALA A 323 -10.29 -12.26 25.61
CA ALA A 323 -10.43 -11.35 24.47
C ALA A 323 -11.90 -11.00 24.15
N GLN A 324 -12.81 -11.95 24.31
CA GLN A 324 -14.24 -11.79 24.07
C GLN A 324 -14.85 -10.82 25.09
N ALA A 325 -14.56 -10.99 26.38
CA ALA A 325 -15.00 -10.10 27.45
C ALA A 325 -14.40 -8.69 27.34
N LEU A 326 -13.10 -8.56 27.07
CA LEU A 326 -12.43 -7.25 26.91
C LEU A 326 -12.93 -6.43 25.70
N LEU A 327 -13.50 -7.11 24.70
CA LEU A 327 -14.15 -6.47 23.56
C LEU A 327 -15.62 -6.10 23.86
N SER A 328 -16.37 -6.86 24.67
CA SER A 328 -17.73 -6.50 25.12
C SER A 328 -18.70 -6.06 24.00
N GLY A 329 -18.54 -6.59 22.78
CA GLY A 329 -19.33 -6.20 21.60
C GLY A 329 -18.95 -4.84 20.96
N GLU A 330 -17.88 -4.18 21.39
CA GLU A 330 -17.39 -2.94 20.76
C GLU A 330 -16.68 -3.21 19.42
N ASP A 331 -17.16 -2.57 18.36
CA ASP A 331 -16.65 -2.71 16.99
C ASP A 331 -15.34 -1.91 16.75
N LEU A 332 -14.26 -2.30 17.44
CA LEU A 332 -12.92 -1.70 17.29
C LEU A 332 -12.42 -1.73 15.84
N THR A 333 -12.54 -0.60 15.16
CA THR A 333 -12.33 -0.48 13.71
C THR A 333 -11.22 0.52 13.38
N THR A 334 -10.22 0.07 12.62
CA THR A 334 -9.11 0.93 12.17
C THR A 334 -9.57 2.01 11.18
N ARG A 335 -8.80 3.11 11.07
CA ARG A 335 -9.03 4.15 10.05
C ARG A 335 -9.02 3.63 8.60
N SER A 336 -8.50 2.41 8.36
CA SER A 336 -8.54 1.71 7.06
C SER A 336 -9.67 0.68 6.95
N ARG A 337 -10.67 0.70 7.84
CA ARG A 337 -11.83 -0.22 7.90
C ARG A 337 -11.52 -1.69 8.16
N ALA A 338 -10.27 -2.04 8.47
CA ALA A 338 -9.98 -3.35 9.07
C ALA A 338 -10.53 -3.34 10.51
N LYS A 339 -11.47 -4.23 10.80
CA LYS A 339 -11.99 -4.52 12.14
C LYS A 339 -10.98 -5.37 12.92
N VAL A 340 -10.96 -5.23 14.23
CA VAL A 340 -10.29 -6.12 15.19
C VAL A 340 -11.26 -7.26 15.55
N THR A 341 -10.78 -8.50 15.55
CA THR A 341 -11.55 -9.68 15.95
C THR A 341 -11.10 -10.22 17.31
N VAL A 342 -11.92 -11.07 17.94
CA VAL A 342 -11.57 -11.75 19.21
C VAL A 342 -10.21 -12.44 19.09
N LEU A 343 -9.97 -13.17 18.00
CA LEU A 343 -8.69 -13.80 17.71
C LEU A 343 -7.51 -12.81 17.60
N ASP A 344 -7.68 -11.62 17.00
CA ASP A 344 -6.61 -10.61 16.97
C ASP A 344 -6.24 -10.14 18.39
N MET A 345 -7.23 -10.01 19.30
CA MET A 345 -7.02 -9.67 20.71
C MET A 345 -6.40 -10.84 21.49
N ALA A 346 -6.88 -12.07 21.29
CA ALA A 346 -6.36 -13.28 21.92
C ALA A 346 -4.86 -13.50 21.62
N ILE A 347 -4.46 -13.30 20.36
CA ILE A 347 -3.04 -13.35 19.96
C ILE A 347 -2.22 -12.27 20.67
N VAL A 348 -2.75 -11.06 20.86
CA VAL A 348 -2.04 -10.01 21.63
C VAL A 348 -1.90 -10.37 23.10
N LEU A 349 -2.90 -11.03 23.71
CA LEU A 349 -2.83 -11.46 25.10
C LEU A 349 -1.79 -12.57 25.30
N MET A 350 -1.79 -13.60 24.44
CA MET A 350 -0.79 -14.68 24.46
C MET A 350 0.65 -14.15 24.27
N LEU A 351 0.85 -13.30 23.26
CA LEU A 351 2.14 -12.65 23.03
C LEU A 351 2.51 -11.72 24.19
N GLY A 352 1.53 -11.04 24.80
CA GLY A 352 1.73 -10.10 25.90
C GLY A 352 2.11 -10.76 27.22
N GLU A 353 1.52 -11.91 27.55
CA GLU A 353 1.92 -12.76 28.68
C GLU A 353 3.38 -13.19 28.52
N PHE A 354 3.71 -13.74 27.36
CA PHE A 354 5.08 -14.16 27.03
C PHE A 354 6.09 -13.00 27.09
N PHE A 355 5.78 -11.84 26.49
CA PHE A 355 6.70 -10.70 26.50
C PHE A 355 6.78 -9.98 27.84
N THR A 356 5.74 -10.05 28.69
CA THR A 356 5.78 -9.55 30.08
C THR A 356 6.66 -10.45 30.96
N ALA A 357 6.58 -11.77 30.79
CA ALA A 357 7.48 -12.72 31.46
C ALA A 357 8.92 -12.67 30.91
N ASN A 358 9.10 -12.31 29.63
CA ASN A 358 10.39 -12.34 28.91
C ASN A 358 10.75 -10.95 28.34
N MET A 359 10.64 -9.89 29.13
CA MET A 359 10.98 -8.52 28.71
C MET A 359 12.46 -8.41 28.28
N ASN A 360 12.79 -7.41 27.46
CA ASN A 360 14.21 -7.11 27.19
C ASN A 360 14.90 -6.65 28.48
N SER A 361 16.23 -6.81 28.57
CA SER A 361 17.01 -6.44 29.76
C SER A 361 17.00 -4.94 30.11
N ASP A 362 16.52 -4.08 29.20
CA ASP A 362 16.30 -2.65 29.44
C ASP A 362 14.85 -2.31 29.80
N GLY A 363 13.95 -3.29 29.92
CA GLY A 363 12.51 -3.11 30.12
C GLY A 363 11.71 -2.78 28.85
N SER A 364 12.32 -2.84 27.66
CA SER A 364 11.60 -2.53 26.42
C SER A 364 10.78 -3.70 25.86
N MET A 365 9.66 -3.37 25.22
CA MET A 365 8.88 -4.28 24.37
C MET A 365 8.76 -3.71 22.94
N PRO A 366 9.79 -3.87 22.09
CA PRO A 366 9.80 -3.28 20.75
C PRO A 366 8.74 -3.88 19.84
N THR A 367 7.97 -3.05 19.13
CA THR A 367 6.95 -3.48 18.16
C THR A 367 7.50 -4.47 17.10
N ALA A 368 8.78 -4.37 16.75
CA ALA A 368 9.43 -5.30 15.82
C ALA A 368 9.56 -6.73 16.38
N ARG A 369 9.67 -6.90 17.70
CA ARG A 369 9.71 -8.22 18.37
C ARG A 369 8.32 -8.87 18.36
N TRP A 370 7.26 -8.07 18.57
CA TRP A 370 5.87 -8.48 18.39
C TRP A 370 5.58 -8.90 16.93
N GLU A 371 5.95 -8.05 15.97
CA GLU A 371 5.77 -8.32 14.54
C GLU A 371 6.52 -9.57 14.08
N GLY A 372 7.76 -9.78 14.54
CA GLY A 372 8.54 -10.99 14.25
C GLY A 372 7.87 -12.25 14.80
N MET A 373 7.45 -12.24 16.07
CA MET A 373 6.86 -13.43 16.70
C MET A 373 5.50 -13.80 16.08
N TRP A 374 4.65 -12.80 15.83
CA TRP A 374 3.37 -12.99 15.16
C TRP A 374 3.57 -13.57 13.75
N ARG A 375 4.55 -13.07 12.98
CA ARG A 375 4.90 -13.63 11.67
C ARG A 375 5.39 -15.07 11.78
N SER A 376 6.26 -15.39 12.74
CA SER A 376 6.76 -16.76 12.95
C SER A 376 5.60 -17.74 13.21
N LEU A 377 4.68 -17.40 14.12
CA LEU A 377 3.47 -18.21 14.38
C LEU A 377 2.58 -18.38 13.14
N CYS A 378 2.47 -17.36 12.28
CA CYS A 378 1.69 -17.41 11.05
C CYS A 378 2.41 -18.22 9.93
N GLU A 379 3.74 -18.15 9.85
CA GLU A 379 4.56 -18.90 8.90
C GLU A 379 4.67 -20.38 9.30
N GLU A 380 4.74 -20.67 10.60
CA GLU A 380 4.64 -22.01 11.21
C GLU A 380 3.20 -22.57 11.18
N SER A 381 2.22 -21.79 10.69
CA SER A 381 0.79 -22.15 10.58
C SER A 381 0.10 -22.46 11.92
N HIS A 382 0.63 -21.93 13.04
CA HIS A 382 -0.02 -21.95 14.35
C HIS A 382 -1.18 -20.94 14.46
N ILE A 383 -1.22 -19.91 13.59
CA ILE A 383 -2.32 -18.95 13.47
C ILE A 383 -2.59 -18.61 11.99
N ASP A 384 -3.86 -18.37 11.62
CA ASP A 384 -4.24 -17.92 10.26
C ASP A 384 -4.03 -16.39 10.07
N ARG A 385 -3.91 -15.64 11.16
CA ARG A 385 -3.87 -14.17 11.15
C ARG A 385 -2.48 -13.64 10.82
N ALA A 386 -2.36 -13.01 9.66
CA ALA A 386 -1.24 -12.13 9.36
C ALA A 386 -1.29 -10.83 10.20
N TRP A 387 -0.10 -10.34 10.59
CA TRP A 387 0.11 -9.12 11.37
C TRP A 387 -0.45 -7.85 10.68
N ASP A 388 -1.29 -7.09 11.40
CA ASP A 388 -1.61 -5.68 11.07
C ASP A 388 -1.26 -4.78 12.26
N HIS A 389 -0.20 -3.99 12.11
CA HIS A 389 0.25 -2.99 13.07
C HIS A 389 -0.88 -2.04 13.57
N LYS A 390 -1.91 -1.77 12.76
CA LYS A 390 -3.04 -0.92 13.15
C LYS A 390 -4.01 -1.64 14.08
N ARG A 391 -4.24 -2.95 13.90
CA ARG A 391 -5.02 -3.76 14.85
C ARG A 391 -4.26 -3.87 16.17
N PHE A 392 -2.99 -4.26 16.12
CA PHE A 392 -2.11 -4.29 17.29
C PHE A 392 -2.13 -2.96 18.06
N LYS A 393 -2.00 -1.82 17.35
CA LYS A 393 -2.12 -0.50 17.98
C LYS A 393 -3.48 -0.31 18.66
N LEU A 394 -4.61 -0.59 17.99
CA LEU A 394 -5.93 -0.41 18.61
C LEU A 394 -6.11 -1.29 19.85
N ILE A 395 -5.65 -2.54 19.80
CA ILE A 395 -5.73 -3.47 20.92
C ILE A 395 -4.92 -2.94 22.11
N ARG A 396 -3.66 -2.56 21.90
CA ARG A 396 -2.82 -1.99 22.97
C ARG A 396 -3.39 -0.68 23.51
N ASP A 397 -3.85 0.23 22.65
CA ASP A 397 -4.48 1.49 23.08
C ASP A 397 -5.77 1.21 23.90
N ARG A 398 -6.54 0.16 23.57
CA ARG A 398 -7.69 -0.31 24.37
C ARG A 398 -7.28 -0.91 25.72
N LEU A 399 -6.32 -1.84 25.74
CA LEU A 399 -5.80 -2.42 26.98
C LEU A 399 -5.27 -1.33 27.93
N SER A 400 -4.57 -0.32 27.39
CA SER A 400 -4.14 0.84 28.17
C SER A 400 -5.29 1.71 28.67
N SER A 401 -6.37 1.89 27.89
CA SER A 401 -7.56 2.63 28.37
C SER A 401 -8.28 1.92 29.52
N LEU A 402 -8.18 0.59 29.58
CA LEU A 402 -8.73 -0.24 30.67
C LEU A 402 -7.81 -0.36 31.90
N GLY A 403 -6.64 0.30 31.91
CA GLY A 403 -5.65 0.15 32.99
C GLY A 403 -4.82 -1.14 32.93
N LEU A 404 -5.05 -2.01 31.94
CA LEU A 404 -4.43 -3.34 31.82
C LEU A 404 -3.01 -3.31 31.25
N ILE A 405 -2.40 -2.13 31.14
CA ILE A 405 -1.00 -1.92 30.74
C ILE A 405 -0.33 -1.01 31.76
N GLU A 406 0.74 -1.51 32.36
CA GLU A 406 1.65 -0.72 33.19
C GLU A 406 2.71 -0.07 32.28
N TRP A 407 2.69 1.26 32.13
CA TRP A 407 3.70 2.02 31.36
C TRP A 407 4.86 2.48 32.24
N GLU A 408 6.09 2.13 31.85
CA GLU A 408 7.33 2.56 32.52
C GLU A 408 8.00 3.74 31.77
N ASP A 409 7.93 3.75 30.44
CA ASP A 409 8.39 4.85 29.59
C ASP A 409 7.47 4.97 28.37
N HIS A 410 6.68 6.05 28.31
CA HIS A 410 5.81 6.35 27.18
C HIS A 410 6.60 6.82 25.94
N SER A 411 7.86 7.22 26.09
CA SER A 411 8.66 7.77 25.00
C SER A 411 9.11 6.71 24.01
N TYR A 412 8.98 7.02 22.71
CA TYR A 412 9.65 6.27 21.66
C TYR A 412 10.24 7.21 20.61
N CYS A 413 11.28 6.77 19.93
CA CYS A 413 11.82 7.40 18.73
C CYS A 413 12.23 6.33 17.71
N VAL A 414 11.93 6.57 16.44
CA VAL A 414 12.22 5.62 15.35
C VAL A 414 13.71 5.70 15.01
N GLY A 415 14.37 4.54 14.86
CA GLY A 415 15.79 4.46 14.48
C GLY A 415 16.06 5.10 13.12
N TRP A 416 17.22 5.72 12.96
CA TRP A 416 17.56 6.47 11.76
C TRP A 416 19.02 6.26 11.35
N LYS A 417 19.27 6.10 10.05
CA LYS A 417 20.63 6.15 9.50
C LYS A 417 21.17 7.58 9.54
N LYS A 418 22.46 7.73 9.82
CA LYS A 418 23.24 8.95 9.59
C LYS A 418 23.56 9.11 8.10
N GLU A 419 24.18 10.23 7.72
CA GLU A 419 24.63 10.51 6.35
C GLU A 419 25.78 9.59 5.90
N ASP A 420 26.61 9.13 6.85
CA ASP A 420 27.63 8.08 6.65
C ASP A 420 27.07 6.66 6.49
N GLY A 421 25.75 6.48 6.65
CA GLY A 421 25.05 5.20 6.55
C GLY A 421 24.92 4.41 7.86
N GLU A 422 25.59 4.81 8.95
CA GLU A 422 25.50 4.17 10.26
C GLU A 422 24.07 4.22 10.80
N TYR A 423 23.51 3.06 11.15
CA TYR A 423 22.18 2.98 11.75
C TYR A 423 22.25 3.18 13.27
N VAL A 424 21.74 4.31 13.76
CA VAL A 424 21.54 4.49 15.19
C VAL A 424 20.19 3.87 15.58
N PRO A 425 20.15 2.96 16.58
CA PRO A 425 18.91 2.36 17.03
C PRO A 425 17.93 3.40 17.58
N GLY A 426 16.64 3.14 17.39
CA GLY A 426 15.58 3.90 18.04
C GLY A 426 15.38 3.49 19.50
N ARG A 427 14.64 4.30 20.25
CA ARG A 427 14.08 3.91 21.55
C ARG A 427 12.67 3.39 21.34
N SER A 428 12.37 2.21 21.86
CA SER A 428 10.98 1.75 22.03
C SER A 428 10.46 2.10 23.42
N ALA A 429 9.16 2.40 23.50
CA ALA A 429 8.47 2.58 24.76
C ALA A 429 8.55 1.32 25.65
N LYS A 430 8.54 1.53 26.97
CA LYS A 430 8.60 0.49 27.99
C LYS A 430 7.26 0.37 28.67
N TRP A 431 6.73 -0.83 28.65
CA TRP A 431 5.42 -1.18 29.19
C TRP A 431 5.34 -2.70 29.35
N LYS A 432 4.33 -3.18 30.06
CA LYS A 432 3.99 -4.60 30.24
C LYS A 432 2.49 -4.75 30.48
N LEU A 433 1.96 -5.97 30.44
CA LEU A 433 0.59 -6.21 30.92
C LEU A 433 0.52 -5.96 32.43
N SER A 434 -0.62 -5.48 32.94
CA SER A 434 -0.77 -5.27 34.38
C SER A 434 -0.68 -6.59 35.15
N SER A 435 -0.17 -6.50 36.37
CA SER A 435 -0.16 -7.60 37.35
C SER A 435 -1.52 -8.30 37.48
N GLU A 436 -2.60 -7.51 37.52
CA GLU A 436 -4.00 -7.98 37.51
C GLU A 436 -4.35 -8.78 36.25
N LEU A 437 -4.00 -8.31 35.04
CA LEU A 437 -4.24 -9.06 33.80
C LEU A 437 -3.40 -10.35 33.75
N MET A 438 -2.18 -10.33 34.28
CA MET A 438 -1.33 -11.53 34.37
C MET A 438 -1.90 -12.57 35.34
N GLU A 439 -2.53 -12.15 36.44
CA GLU A 439 -3.27 -13.03 37.37
C GLU A 439 -4.51 -13.63 36.70
N GLN A 440 -5.26 -12.85 35.94
CA GLN A 440 -6.41 -13.34 35.14
C GLN A 440 -6.00 -14.35 34.05
N LEU A 441 -4.88 -14.10 33.35
CA LEU A 441 -4.36 -15.00 32.30
C LEU A 441 -3.76 -16.31 32.85
N SER A 442 -3.40 -16.37 34.13
CA SER A 442 -2.82 -17.56 34.78
C SER A 442 -3.85 -18.35 35.59
N SER A 443 -4.71 -17.70 36.37
CA SER A 443 -5.80 -18.34 37.12
C SER A 443 -6.79 -19.12 36.23
N SER A 444 -6.93 -18.71 34.97
CA SER A 444 -7.71 -19.41 33.93
C SER A 444 -7.17 -20.80 33.54
N ILE A 445 -6.02 -21.24 34.07
CA ILE A 445 -5.37 -22.53 33.76
C ILE A 445 -5.72 -23.62 34.81
N ASP A 446 -5.68 -23.26 36.09
CA ASP A 446 -5.58 -24.22 37.21
C ASP A 446 -6.93 -24.75 37.75
N SER A 447 -8.00 -24.66 36.96
CA SER A 447 -9.28 -25.32 37.24
C SER A 447 -9.59 -26.44 36.23
N PRO A 448 -8.81 -27.55 36.23
CA PRO A 448 -9.23 -28.75 35.52
C PRO A 448 -10.51 -29.28 36.16
N VAL A 449 -11.62 -29.21 35.42
CA VAL A 449 -12.93 -29.72 35.85
C VAL A 449 -12.77 -31.20 36.22
N SER A 450 -12.73 -31.48 37.53
CA SER A 450 -12.43 -32.82 38.03
C SER A 450 -13.58 -33.75 37.67
N ALA A 451 -13.32 -34.65 36.72
CA ALA A 451 -14.31 -35.49 36.03
C ALA A 451 -14.99 -36.58 36.91
N SER A 452 -14.95 -36.42 38.23
CA SER A 452 -15.58 -37.27 39.24
C SER A 452 -16.94 -36.75 39.72
N SER A 453 -17.30 -35.50 39.42
CA SER A 453 -18.60 -34.90 39.77
C SER A 453 -19.49 -34.75 38.54
N PRO A 454 -20.80 -35.07 38.62
CA PRO A 454 -21.74 -34.80 37.53
C PRO A 454 -22.08 -33.30 37.49
N VAL A 455 -21.21 -32.53 36.83
CA VAL A 455 -21.46 -31.14 36.40
C VAL A 455 -22.78 -31.09 35.63
N SER A 456 -23.65 -30.12 35.95
CA SER A 456 -24.96 -30.01 35.29
C SER A 456 -24.81 -29.64 33.81
N GLU A 457 -25.86 -29.84 33.01
CA GLU A 457 -25.82 -29.38 31.61
C GLU A 457 -25.76 -27.85 31.52
N GLU A 458 -26.38 -27.14 32.48
CA GLU A 458 -26.32 -25.67 32.60
C GLU A 458 -24.90 -25.17 32.92
N GLU A 459 -24.16 -25.84 33.83
CA GLU A 459 -22.76 -25.51 34.15
C GLU A 459 -21.78 -25.81 32.99
N ARG A 460 -22.21 -26.57 31.98
CA ARG A 460 -21.44 -26.80 30.74
C ARG A 460 -21.68 -25.74 29.67
N GLU A 461 -22.89 -25.17 29.62
CA GLU A 461 -23.22 -24.08 28.68
C GLU A 461 -22.68 -22.73 29.15
N HIS A 462 -22.66 -22.48 30.46
CA HIS A 462 -22.10 -21.26 31.05
C HIS A 462 -21.17 -21.56 32.24
N PRO A 463 -19.85 -21.69 32.01
CA PRO A 463 -18.88 -21.91 33.08
C PRO A 463 -18.84 -20.74 34.07
N LEU A 464 -18.82 -21.02 35.37
CA LEU A 464 -18.77 -19.99 36.43
C LEU A 464 -17.57 -19.03 36.32
N TRP A 465 -16.48 -19.46 35.69
CA TRP A 465 -15.32 -18.60 35.41
C TRP A 465 -15.64 -17.53 34.36
N GLU A 466 -16.53 -17.79 33.39
CA GLU A 466 -16.91 -16.80 32.37
C GLU A 466 -17.68 -15.63 33.01
N GLN A 467 -18.65 -15.92 33.89
CA GLN A 467 -19.36 -14.87 34.64
C GLN A 467 -18.40 -14.08 35.53
N THR A 468 -17.50 -14.76 36.24
CA THR A 468 -16.47 -14.10 37.06
C THR A 468 -15.59 -13.16 36.21
N PHE A 469 -15.30 -13.54 34.97
CA PHE A 469 -14.53 -12.74 34.02
C PHE A 469 -15.31 -11.53 33.47
N ILE A 470 -16.61 -11.71 33.19
CA ILE A 470 -17.52 -10.64 32.76
C ILE A 470 -17.70 -9.61 33.89
N ASP A 471 -17.85 -10.07 35.13
CA ASP A 471 -17.95 -9.20 36.31
C ASP A 471 -16.64 -8.43 36.54
N TRP A 472 -15.48 -9.09 36.41
CA TRP A 472 -14.17 -8.44 36.44
C TRP A 472 -14.04 -7.37 35.34
N CYS A 473 -14.28 -7.72 34.08
CA CYS A 473 -14.25 -6.77 32.96
C CYS A 473 -15.21 -5.59 33.13
N SER A 474 -16.38 -5.83 33.74
CA SER A 474 -17.37 -4.78 34.05
C SER A 474 -16.96 -3.87 35.20
N SER A 475 -15.99 -4.28 36.03
CA SER A 475 -15.41 -3.46 37.10
C SER A 475 -14.28 -2.54 36.64
N LEU A 476 -13.71 -2.77 35.44
CA LEU A 476 -12.58 -2.02 34.92
C LEU A 476 -12.95 -0.56 34.59
N VAL A 477 -12.26 0.38 35.22
CA VAL A 477 -12.50 1.82 35.02
C VAL A 477 -11.89 2.26 33.68
N VAL A 478 -12.74 2.41 32.67
CA VAL A 478 -12.33 2.95 31.36
C VAL A 478 -11.82 4.39 31.51
N THR A 479 -10.51 4.57 31.45
CA THR A 479 -9.89 5.89 31.45
C THR A 479 -10.17 6.61 30.13
N PRO A 480 -10.55 7.91 30.16
CA PRO A 480 -10.88 8.65 28.95
C PRO A 480 -9.64 8.88 28.09
N ASP A 481 -9.81 8.90 26.77
CA ASP A 481 -8.71 9.01 25.79
C ASP A 481 -7.87 10.28 25.99
N ASN A 482 -6.70 10.10 26.60
CA ASN A 482 -5.79 11.16 27.02
C ASN A 482 -4.35 10.87 26.53
N GLU A 483 -3.45 11.85 26.68
CA GLU A 483 -2.07 11.71 26.17
C GLU A 483 -1.24 10.66 26.94
N THR A 484 -1.67 10.27 28.14
CA THR A 484 -1.00 9.28 29.00
C THR A 484 -1.37 7.82 28.74
N ILE A 485 -2.39 7.49 27.93
CA ILE A 485 -2.66 6.09 27.54
C ILE A 485 -1.99 5.65 26.23
N ARG A 486 -1.03 6.44 25.72
CA ARG A 486 -0.39 6.23 24.42
C ARG A 486 1.12 6.48 24.46
N PRO A 487 1.91 5.72 23.68
CA PRO A 487 3.32 6.02 23.53
C PRO A 487 3.49 7.29 22.70
N THR A 488 4.21 8.25 23.28
CA THR A 488 4.47 9.57 22.72
C THR A 488 5.72 9.53 21.86
N LEU A 489 5.62 10.02 20.62
CA LEU A 489 6.78 10.20 19.75
C LEU A 489 7.62 11.36 20.30
N VAL A 490 8.67 11.04 21.04
CA VAL A 490 9.66 12.04 21.42
C VAL A 490 10.52 12.27 20.19
N PHE A 491 10.25 13.39 19.51
CA PHE A 491 11.17 13.94 18.54
C PHE A 491 12.55 14.04 19.19
N ARG A 492 13.60 13.64 18.46
CA ARG A 492 14.97 14.00 18.81
C ARG A 492 14.96 15.49 19.18
N GLN A 493 15.28 15.86 20.43
CA GLN A 493 15.73 17.22 20.66
C GLN A 493 16.89 17.44 19.67
N PRO A 494 16.95 18.59 18.97
CA PRO A 494 18.09 18.85 18.13
C PRO A 494 19.31 18.80 19.04
N ILE A 495 20.14 17.77 18.86
CA ILE A 495 21.53 17.83 19.29
C ILE A 495 22.09 18.96 18.46
N TYR A 496 22.13 20.16 19.03
CA TYR A 496 22.79 21.28 18.41
C TYR A 496 24.22 20.81 18.15
N LEU A 497 24.61 20.70 16.89
CA LEU A 497 25.96 20.31 16.44
C LEU A 497 27.02 21.39 16.78
N PHE A 498 26.61 22.35 17.59
CA PHE A 498 27.30 23.53 18.06
C PHE A 498 26.98 23.61 19.56
N SER A 499 28.00 23.81 20.41
CA SER A 499 27.75 24.20 21.80
C SER A 499 26.96 25.53 21.85
N PRO A 500 26.37 25.90 23.00
CA PRO A 500 25.79 27.24 23.18
C PRO A 500 26.79 28.37 22.84
N ASP A 501 28.08 28.16 23.10
CA ASP A 501 29.17 29.10 22.78
C ASP A 501 29.45 29.17 21.28
N GLU A 502 29.24 28.08 20.54
CA GLU A 502 29.39 28.04 19.08
C GLU A 502 28.19 28.63 18.37
N LEU A 503 26.96 28.39 18.85
CA LEU A 503 25.76 29.10 18.38
C LEU A 503 25.92 30.62 18.55
N THR A 504 26.51 31.07 19.66
CA THR A 504 26.77 32.49 19.91
C THR A 504 27.67 33.13 18.84
N LYS A 505 28.63 32.37 18.26
CA LYS A 505 29.48 32.84 17.15
C LYS A 505 28.71 33.00 15.82
N PHE A 506 27.65 32.23 15.60
CA PHE A 506 26.79 32.38 14.42
C PHE A 506 25.77 33.53 14.55
N VAL A 507 25.37 33.90 15.77
CA VAL A 507 24.41 34.99 16.00
C VAL A 507 25.06 36.38 15.89
N GLN A 508 26.31 36.57 16.35
CA GLN A 508 26.95 37.89 16.33
C GLN A 508 27.04 38.54 14.94
N PRO A 509 27.45 37.85 13.85
CA PRO A 509 27.48 38.45 12.51
C PRO A 509 26.11 38.91 12.02
N ALA A 510 25.05 38.17 12.34
CA ALA A 510 23.69 38.50 11.90
C ALA A 510 23.17 39.82 12.51
N MET A 511 23.63 40.17 13.72
CA MET A 511 23.27 41.44 14.36
C MET A 511 24.08 42.64 13.83
N GLN A 512 25.26 42.40 13.26
CA GLN A 512 26.09 43.47 12.64
C GLN A 512 25.61 43.89 11.24
N PHE A 513 24.69 43.14 10.62
CA PHE A 513 23.99 43.54 9.39
C PHE A 513 22.59 44.13 9.66
N ALA A 514 22.24 44.36 10.92
CA ALA A 514 20.96 44.92 11.36
C ALA A 514 21.07 46.30 12.04
N ALA A 515 22.23 46.95 11.88
CA ALA A 515 22.56 48.29 12.39
C ALA A 515 23.32 49.08 11.30
#